data_AF-A0A6H1ZJU5-F1
#
_entry.id   AF-A0A6H1ZJU5-F1
#
_cell.length_a   1.000
_cell.length_b   1.000
_cell.length_c   1.000
_cell.angle_alpha   90.00
_cell.angle_beta   90.00
_cell.angle_gamma   90.00
#
_symmetry.space_group_name_H-M   'P 1'
#
loop_
_entity.id
_entity.type
_entity.pdbx_description
1 polymer ?
#
loop_
_entity_poly.entity_id
_entity_poly.type
_entity_poly.pdbx_seq_one_letter_code
_entity_poly.pdbx_strand_id
1 'polypeptide(L)'
;MKTKLSQLEWVKIQIELYGKVSRNEALSRYITRLGALINVLKNPPYNYILSGRYEQTDYGKDYIYYAKTIFNKKREIKILPKLEGQPQRTREKLQPTLYEGI
;
A
#
# COMPACT_ATOMS: atom_id res chain seq x y z
N MET A 1 16.18 21.23 -0.71
CA MET A 1 15.68 20.77 0.61
C MET A 1 14.62 19.70 0.39
N LYS A 2 14.77 18.48 0.93
CA LYS A 2 13.71 17.48 0.94
C LYS A 2 12.70 17.88 2.01
N THR A 3 11.51 18.32 1.63
CA THR A 3 10.40 18.52 2.57
C THR A 3 10.03 17.18 3.19
N LYS A 4 10.06 17.11 4.53
CA LYS A 4 9.63 15.92 5.26
C LYS A 4 8.12 15.79 5.09
N LEU A 5 7.68 14.74 4.39
CA LEU A 5 6.26 14.44 4.25
C LEU A 5 5.63 14.29 5.64
N SER A 6 4.47 14.90 5.84
CA SER A 6 3.70 14.67 7.05
C SER A 6 3.20 13.22 7.11
N GLN A 7 2.91 12.73 8.31
CA GLN A 7 2.36 11.38 8.48
C GLN A 7 1.03 11.22 7.74
N LEU A 8 0.20 12.27 7.72
CA LEU A 8 -1.07 12.29 7.01
C LEU A 8 -0.87 12.18 5.49
N GLU A 9 0.05 12.96 4.92
CA GLU A 9 0.36 12.90 3.49
C GLU A 9 0.92 11.54 3.09
N TRP A 10 1.77 10.95 3.93
CA TRP A 10 2.29 9.61 3.65
C TRP A 10 1.17 8.57 3.57
N VAL A 11 0.24 8.57 4.53
CA VAL A 11 -0.92 7.64 4.53
C VAL A 11 -1.80 7.89 3.31
N LYS A 12 -2.04 9.16 2.97
CA LYS A 12 -2.81 9.53 1.78
C LYS A 12 -2.17 8.99 0.51
N ILE A 13 -0.84 9.15 0.35
CA ILE A 13 -0.10 8.64 -0.81
C ILE A 13 -0.21 7.11 -0.91
N GLN A 14 -0.12 6.39 0.21
CA GLN A 14 -0.29 4.93 0.20
C GLN A 14 -1.68 4.52 -0.32
N ILE A 15 -2.72 5.20 0.15
CA ILE A 15 -4.10 4.97 -0.28
C ILE A 15 -4.28 5.34 -1.76
N GLU A 16 -3.72 6.44 -2.23
CA GLU A 16 -3.84 6.89 -3.62
C GLU A 16 -3.06 6.00 -4.60
N LEU A 17 -1.89 5.49 -4.21
CA LEU A 17 -1.04 4.67 -5.08
C LEU A 17 -1.42 3.18 -5.06
N TYR A 18 -1.72 2.63 -3.89
CA TYR A 18 -1.89 1.19 -3.71
C TYR A 18 -3.33 0.79 -3.37
N GLY A 19 -4.21 1.77 -3.14
CA GLY A 19 -5.59 1.52 -2.71
C GLY A 19 -5.69 0.96 -1.28
N LYS A 20 -4.57 0.87 -0.55
CA LYS A 20 -4.52 0.30 0.80
C LYS A 20 -3.36 0.84 1.62
N VAL A 21 -3.45 0.69 2.94
CA VAL A 21 -2.37 1.00 3.88
C VAL A 21 -2.35 0.00 5.04
N SER A 22 -1.17 -0.55 5.30
CA SER A 22 -0.90 -1.51 6.38
C SER A 22 -0.64 -0.81 7.71
N ARG A 23 -1.15 -1.37 8.81
CA ARG A 23 -0.81 -0.93 10.17
C ARG A 23 0.66 -1.22 10.49
N ASN A 24 1.16 -2.41 10.16
CA ASN A 24 2.54 -2.77 10.44
C ASN A 24 3.53 -1.91 9.65
N GLU A 25 3.24 -1.59 8.38
CA GLU A 25 4.05 -0.66 7.59
C GLU A 25 4.00 0.77 8.15
N ALA A 26 2.83 1.22 8.63
CA ALA A 26 2.74 2.52 9.29
C ALA A 26 3.57 2.55 10.59
N LEU A 27 3.55 1.48 11.38
CA LEU A 27 4.33 1.37 12.62
C LEU A 27 5.84 1.37 12.37
N SER A 28 6.32 0.69 11.33
CA SER A 28 7.76 0.71 10.97
C SER A 28 8.26 2.11 10.57
N ARG A 29 7.34 3.02 10.25
CA ARG A 29 7.59 4.44 9.94
C ARG A 29 7.27 5.39 11.09
N TYR A 30 7.11 4.86 12.31
CA TYR A 30 6.77 5.63 13.51
C TYR A 30 5.39 6.33 13.44
N ILE A 31 4.45 5.81 12.65
CA ILE A 31 3.08 6.29 12.56
C ILE A 31 2.21 5.45 13.50
N THR A 32 2.18 5.83 14.78
CA THR A 32 1.47 5.07 15.83
C THR A 32 -0.04 5.31 15.85
N ARG A 33 -0.50 6.42 15.26
CA ARG A 33 -1.91 6.85 15.26
C ARG A 33 -2.58 6.69 13.89
N LEU A 34 -2.27 5.60 13.18
CA LEU A 34 -2.84 5.35 11.84
C LEU A 34 -4.37 5.47 11.85
N GLY A 35 -5.07 4.88 12.83
CA GLY A 35 -6.53 4.97 12.92
C GLY A 35 -7.08 6.40 13.01
N ALA A 36 -6.38 7.30 13.70
CA ALA A 36 -6.76 8.72 13.75
C ALA A 36 -6.57 9.40 12.38
N LEU A 37 -5.47 9.10 11.68
CA LEU A 37 -5.22 9.61 10.33
C LEU A 37 -6.27 9.10 9.34
N ILE A 38 -6.67 7.83 9.44
CA ILE A 38 -7.76 7.26 8.65
C ILE A 38 -9.07 8.00 8.92
N ASN A 39 -9.38 8.34 10.17
CA ASN A 39 -10.57 9.13 10.49
C ASN A 39 -10.48 10.54 9.89
N VAL A 40 -9.31 11.20 9.92
CA VAL A 40 -9.13 12.50 9.22
C VAL A 40 -9.40 12.36 7.72
N LEU A 41 -8.87 11.30 7.09
CA LEU A 41 -9.07 11.06 5.65
C LEU A 41 -10.53 10.73 5.28
N LYS A 42 -11.32 10.16 6.20
CA LYS A 42 -12.75 9.92 5.98
C LYS A 42 -13.59 11.20 6.01
N ASN A 43 -13.09 12.26 6.63
CA ASN A 43 -13.82 13.52 6.80
C ASN A 43 -13.46 14.56 5.72
N PRO A 44 -14.26 15.61 5.56
CA PRO A 44 -13.91 16.75 4.72
C PRO A 44 -12.54 17.34 5.12
N PRO A 45 -11.71 17.78 4.15
CA PRO A 45 -12.00 17.89 2.72
C PRO A 45 -11.73 16.60 1.90
N TYR A 46 -11.26 15.52 2.54
CA TYR A 46 -10.74 14.35 1.83
C TYR A 46 -11.80 13.32 1.44
N ASN A 47 -12.78 13.07 2.30
CA ASN A 47 -13.96 12.21 2.03
C ASN A 47 -13.62 10.80 1.48
N TYR A 48 -12.52 10.17 1.90
CA TYR A 48 -12.20 8.81 1.47
C TYR A 48 -13.17 7.79 2.08
N ILE A 49 -13.61 6.82 1.28
CA ILE A 49 -14.37 5.67 1.77
C ILE A 49 -13.36 4.56 2.11
N LEU A 50 -13.05 4.40 3.40
CA LEU A 50 -12.04 3.44 3.89
C LEU A 50 -12.65 2.36 4.80
N SER A 51 -12.32 1.10 4.53
CA SER A 51 -12.69 -0.06 5.36
C SER A 51 -11.45 -0.83 5.80
N GLY A 52 -11.36 -1.17 7.08
CA GLY A 52 -10.24 -1.95 7.64
C GLY A 52 -10.61 -3.40 7.89
N ARG A 53 -9.67 -4.32 7.69
CA ARG A 53 -9.80 -5.73 8.10
C ARG A 53 -8.45 -6.32 8.48
N TYR A 54 -8.47 -7.35 9.32
CA TYR A 54 -7.29 -8.17 9.59
C TYR A 54 -7.03 -9.11 8.41
N GLU A 55 -5.77 -9.23 8.02
CA GLU A 55 -5.30 -10.19 7.03
C GLU A 55 -4.11 -10.97 7.57
N GLN A 56 -4.04 -12.24 7.20
CA GLN A 56 -2.87 -13.07 7.45
C GLN A 56 -1.83 -12.77 6.37
N THR A 57 -0.62 -12.44 6.81
CA THR A 57 0.56 -12.21 5.96
C THR A 57 1.62 -13.27 6.29
N ASP A 58 2.66 -13.36 5.46
CA ASP A 58 3.81 -14.24 5.69
C ASP A 58 4.51 -13.98 7.04
N TYR A 59 4.35 -12.79 7.59
CA TYR A 59 4.99 -12.34 8.83
C TYR A 59 4.02 -12.28 10.03
N GLY A 60 2.80 -12.81 9.89
CA GLY A 60 1.77 -12.79 10.93
C GLY A 60 0.53 -12.00 10.53
N LYS A 61 -0.27 -11.60 11.52
CA LYS A 61 -1.50 -10.82 11.28
C LYS A 61 -1.19 -9.33 11.11
N ASP A 62 -1.82 -8.71 10.12
CA ASP A 62 -1.75 -7.27 9.89
C ASP A 62 -3.17 -6.69 9.76
N TYR A 63 -3.34 -5.44 10.16
CA TYR A 63 -4.59 -4.73 9.98
C TYR A 63 -4.45 -3.75 8.82
N ILE A 64 -5.20 -4.00 7.74
CA ILE A 64 -5.06 -3.27 6.48
C ILE A 64 -6.32 -2.46 6.24
N TYR A 65 -6.15 -1.16 5.98
CA TYR A 65 -7.21 -0.29 5.50
C TYR A 65 -7.21 -0.28 3.99
N TYR A 66 -8.39 -0.43 3.40
CA TYR A 66 -8.66 -0.44 1.97
C TYR A 66 -9.53 0.75 1.58
N ALA A 67 -9.17 1.44 0.50
CA ALA A 67 -10.08 2.35 -0.16
C ALA A 67 -11.13 1.57 -0.95
N LYS A 68 -12.41 1.82 -0.64
CA LYS A 68 -13.50 1.48 -1.55
C LYS A 68 -13.41 2.45 -2.70
N THR A 69 -12.93 1.94 -3.82
CA THR A 69 -12.78 2.64 -5.09
C THR A 69 -14.02 3.47 -5.44
N ILE A 70 -13.89 4.80 -5.37
CA ILE A 70 -14.55 5.68 -6.33
C ILE A 70 -13.39 6.20 -7.19
N PHE A 71 -13.11 5.53 -8.31
CA PHE A 71 -12.22 6.06 -9.33
C PHE A 71 -12.85 7.34 -9.87
N ASN A 72 -12.50 8.50 -9.31
CA ASN A 72 -12.85 9.75 -9.96
C ASN A 72 -11.90 9.91 -11.16
N LYS A 73 -12.43 9.60 -12.34
CA LYS A 73 -11.75 9.37 -13.63
C LYS A 73 -11.07 10.62 -14.24
N LYS A 74 -10.69 11.62 -13.44
CA LYS A 74 -10.19 12.93 -13.92
C LYS A 74 -8.92 13.42 -13.21
N ARG A 75 -7.90 12.56 -13.13
CA ARG A 75 -6.52 13.02 -13.02
C ARG A 75 -5.69 12.29 -14.08
N GLU A 76 -5.51 12.94 -15.22
CA GLU A 76 -4.51 12.54 -16.20
C GLU A 76 -3.17 12.40 -15.46
N ILE A 77 -2.64 11.18 -15.44
CA ILE A 77 -1.31 10.91 -14.93
C ILE A 77 -0.34 11.50 -15.94
N LYS A 78 0.19 12.69 -15.67
CA LYS A 78 1.49 13.07 -16.25
C LYS A 78 2.51 12.13 -15.62
N ILE A 79 2.85 11.08 -16.36
CA ILE A 79 3.88 10.11 -16.00
C ILE A 79 5.18 10.89 -15.79
N LEU A 80 5.64 10.99 -14.53
CA LEU A 80 7.01 11.39 -14.24
C LEU A 80 7.93 10.25 -14.73
N PRO A 81 9.07 10.58 -15.39
CA PRO A 81 9.93 9.58 -16.00
C PRO A 81 10.43 8.58 -14.96
N LYS A 82 10.41 7.29 -15.35
CA LYS A 82 10.97 6.15 -14.62
C LYS A 82 12.36 6.51 -14.12
N LEU A 83 12.60 6.41 -12.81
CA LEU A 83 13.96 6.25 -12.29
C LEU A 83 14.39 4.82 -12.67
N GLU A 84 15.15 4.72 -13.76
CA GLU A 84 15.86 3.50 -14.14
C GLU A 84 16.81 3.08 -13.01
N GLY A 85 16.91 1.77 -12.76
CA GLY A 85 18.02 1.22 -11.98
C GLY A 85 17.69 0.47 -10.69
N GLN A 86 16.56 -0.24 -10.59
CA GLN A 86 16.47 -1.32 -9.60
C GLN A 86 16.41 -2.69 -10.29
N PRO A 87 17.37 -3.59 -10.04
CA PRO A 87 17.44 -4.88 -10.70
C PRO A 87 16.27 -5.77 -10.28
N GLN A 88 15.56 -6.29 -11.28
CA GLN A 88 14.54 -7.32 -11.10
C GLN A 88 15.25 -8.61 -10.65
N ARG A 89 14.93 -9.11 -9.45
CA ARG A 89 15.36 -10.43 -9.01
C ARG A 89 14.70 -11.48 -9.91
N THR A 90 15.45 -12.05 -10.84
CA THR A 90 15.08 -13.25 -11.61
C THR A 90 14.92 -14.42 -10.63
N ARG A 91 13.74 -15.01 -10.54
CA ARG A 91 13.58 -16.34 -9.92
C ARG A 91 13.93 -17.38 -10.98
N GLU A 92 15.14 -17.93 -10.93
CA GLU A 92 15.46 -19.16 -11.64
C GLU A 92 14.86 -20.37 -10.91
N LYS A 93 14.09 -21.14 -11.70
CA LYS A 93 13.74 -22.59 -11.68
C LYS A 93 13.63 -23.34 -10.35
N LEU A 94 12.48 -24.00 -10.16
CA LEU A 94 12.36 -25.36 -9.63
C LEU A 94 11.10 -26.00 -10.26
N GLN A 95 11.28 -26.94 -11.21
CA GLN A 95 10.20 -27.84 -11.64
C GLN A 95 10.28 -29.12 -10.80
N PRO A 96 9.18 -29.61 -10.21
CA PRO A 96 9.18 -30.88 -9.48
C PRO A 96 9.13 -32.06 -10.46
N THR A 97 10.05 -33.01 -10.32
CA THR A 97 10.01 -34.31 -11.00
C THR A 97 8.91 -35.18 -10.37
N LEU A 98 7.94 -35.64 -11.16
CA LEU A 98 7.01 -36.69 -10.75
C LEU A 98 7.40 -37.99 -11.47
N TYR A 99 7.77 -39.00 -10.68
CA TYR A 99 7.93 -40.38 -11.12
C TYR A 99 6.56 -40.94 -11.51
N GLU A 100 6.40 -41.39 -12.76
CA GLU A 100 5.42 -42.41 -13.10
C GLU A 100 6.18 -43.74 -13.26
N GLY A 101 6.03 -44.58 -12.24
CA GLY A 101 6.51 -45.95 -12.26
C GLY A 101 5.64 -46.81 -13.17
N ILE A 102 6.32 -47.63 -13.97
CA ILE A 102 5.79 -48.76 -14.74
C ILE A 102 5.55 -49.93 -13.78
#